data_AF-A0A1L7AG00-F1
#
_entry.id   AF-A0A1L7AG00-F1
#
_cell.length_a   1.000
_cell.length_b   1.000
_cell.length_c   1.000
_cell.angle_alpha   90.00
_cell.angle_beta   90.00
_cell.angle_gamma   90.00
#
_symmetry.space_group_name_H-M   'P 1'
#
loop_
_entity.id
_entity.type
_entity.pdbx_description
1 polymer ?
#
loop_
_entity_poly.entity_id
_entity_poly.type
_entity_poly.pdbx_seq_one_letter_code
_entity_poly.pdbx_strand_id
1 'polypeptide(L)'
;MLRPELWETVFREMERLFQVGDGGVSLVTLGQRIEHITSPGLRNAAGEWFAEGWHWRSDLSRRLLGNSGTRFLQYTELYTREEMATDPHHQEFLRPRDLGWGAYSVVDLPAGEGLMFSVQRQLSRGPLDSEQIRFLQHLRPHLARAATITARMGLGQLDRQLELLEEIDLPAAVLGLGGRVVAANAAFLARREAAEGGERLALPDEAVGRQILAALEAIAASRLPPLLSFAIAPAGSRPAMILRLLPLRRGAQELFTGALAVLVLHEIQPPPLPEATLLSDLFGLTPAQIRLARLLMQGHSLPQAAAATGLSRETLRTQLRSIFEKTGTGRQAELVALFSRLTLWTGPRRR
;
A
#
# COMPACT_ATOMS: atom_id res chain seq x y z
N MET A 1 13.26 -15.00 -15.09
CA MET A 1 12.97 -14.13 -13.93
C MET A 1 11.45 -13.97 -13.89
N LEU A 2 10.76 -14.56 -12.90
CA LEU A 2 9.31 -14.68 -12.95
C LEU A 2 8.63 -13.35 -12.58
N ARG A 3 7.90 -12.76 -13.53
CA ARG A 3 6.92 -11.69 -13.27
C ARG A 3 5.73 -12.24 -12.48
N PRO A 4 5.00 -11.41 -11.72
CA PRO A 4 3.86 -11.85 -10.92
C PRO A 4 2.76 -12.51 -11.75
N GLU A 5 2.56 -12.07 -13.01
CA GLU A 5 1.63 -12.68 -13.96
C GLU A 5 2.01 -14.13 -14.35
N LEU A 6 3.25 -14.55 -14.13
CA LEU A 6 3.73 -15.89 -14.47
C LEU A 6 3.42 -16.93 -13.39
N TRP A 7 2.97 -16.53 -12.18
CA TRP A 7 2.56 -17.49 -11.14
C TRP A 7 1.39 -18.36 -11.59
N GLU A 8 0.43 -17.80 -12.34
CA GLU A 8 -0.65 -18.59 -12.93
C GLU A 8 -0.15 -19.61 -13.95
N THR A 9 0.94 -19.29 -14.66
CA THR A 9 1.55 -20.22 -15.62
C THR A 9 2.31 -21.32 -14.89
N VAL A 10 3.06 -20.97 -13.83
CA VAL A 10 3.71 -21.95 -12.95
C VAL A 10 2.69 -22.90 -12.33
N PHE A 11 1.57 -22.36 -11.84
CA PHE A 11 0.52 -23.18 -11.24
C PHE A 11 -0.09 -24.16 -12.24
N ARG A 12 -0.38 -23.72 -13.47
CA ARG A 12 -0.87 -24.60 -14.54
C ARG A 12 0.12 -25.71 -14.87
N GLU A 13 1.41 -25.42 -14.96
CA GLU A 13 2.43 -26.46 -15.17
C GLU A 13 2.52 -27.43 -13.99
N MET A 14 2.41 -26.93 -12.75
CA MET A 14 2.37 -27.78 -11.57
C MET A 14 1.11 -28.66 -11.52
N GLU A 15 -0.07 -28.14 -11.85
CA GLU A 15 -1.31 -28.94 -11.94
C GLU A 15 -1.13 -30.11 -12.91
N ARG A 16 -0.50 -29.87 -14.06
CA ARG A 16 -0.20 -30.89 -15.07
C ARG A 16 0.80 -31.92 -14.56
N LEU A 17 1.91 -31.48 -13.96
CA LEU A 17 2.97 -32.37 -13.47
C LEU A 17 2.51 -33.28 -12.33
N PHE A 18 1.71 -32.75 -11.40
CA PHE A 18 1.22 -33.50 -10.24
C PHE A 18 -0.10 -34.23 -10.49
N GLN A 19 -0.70 -34.05 -11.67
CA GLN A 19 -1.95 -34.69 -12.09
C GLN A 19 -3.05 -34.56 -11.03
N VAL A 20 -3.22 -33.33 -10.54
CA VAL A 20 -4.00 -32.99 -9.35
C VAL A 20 -5.51 -33.21 -9.49
N GLY A 21 -6.01 -33.38 -10.72
CA GLY A 21 -7.45 -33.51 -10.99
C GLY A 21 -8.16 -32.20 -10.71
N ASP A 22 -9.30 -32.27 -10.01
CA ASP A 22 -10.04 -31.10 -9.51
C ASP A 22 -9.39 -30.45 -8.27
N GLY A 23 -8.23 -30.97 -7.85
CA GLY A 23 -7.34 -30.30 -6.91
C GLY A 23 -6.61 -29.10 -7.54
N GLY A 24 -5.48 -28.71 -6.95
CA GLY A 24 -4.72 -27.59 -7.49
C GLY A 24 -3.55 -27.16 -6.63
N VAL A 25 -2.99 -26.01 -6.99
CA VAL A 25 -1.86 -25.39 -6.31
C VAL A 25 -2.30 -24.06 -5.74
N SER A 26 -1.88 -23.76 -4.52
CA SER A 26 -2.10 -22.44 -3.94
C SER A 26 -0.88 -21.89 -3.24
N LEU A 27 -0.82 -20.56 -3.25
CA LEU A 27 -0.02 -19.74 -2.36
C LEU A 27 -0.96 -19.10 -1.36
N VAL A 28 -0.67 -19.19 -0.07
CA VAL A 28 -1.48 -18.59 0.99
C VAL A 28 -0.57 -17.95 2.03
N THR A 29 -0.80 -16.67 2.36
CA THR A 29 -0.08 -16.05 3.47
C THR A 29 -0.59 -16.59 4.80
N LEU A 30 0.33 -16.93 5.69
CA LEU A 30 0.11 -17.40 7.05
C LEU A 30 0.49 -16.26 8.00
N GLY A 31 -0.52 -15.65 8.60
CA GLY A 31 -0.34 -14.52 9.50
C GLY A 31 -1.68 -13.85 9.82
N GLN A 32 -1.61 -12.60 10.29
CA GLN A 32 -2.81 -11.81 10.55
C GLN A 32 -3.57 -11.44 9.26
N ARG A 33 -2.87 -11.41 8.11
CA ARG A 33 -3.45 -11.27 6.77
C ARG A 33 -3.40 -12.60 6.05
N ILE A 34 -4.53 -12.99 5.47
CA ILE A 34 -4.64 -14.21 4.68
C ILE A 34 -5.04 -13.82 3.27
N GLU A 35 -4.04 -13.79 2.40
CA GLU A 35 -4.19 -13.65 0.97
C GLU A 35 -3.85 -14.97 0.29
N HIS A 36 -4.40 -15.15 -0.90
CA HIS A 36 -4.12 -16.35 -1.66
C HIS A 36 -4.09 -16.09 -3.16
N ILE A 37 -3.30 -16.92 -3.83
CA ILE A 37 -3.38 -17.13 -5.27
C ILE A 37 -3.56 -18.62 -5.45
N THR A 38 -4.60 -19.00 -6.18
CA THR A 38 -4.93 -20.40 -6.39
C THR A 38 -5.05 -20.68 -7.87
N SER A 39 -4.60 -21.87 -8.27
CA SER A 39 -4.75 -22.39 -9.61
C SER A 39 -6.23 -22.54 -10.00
N PRO A 40 -6.58 -22.57 -11.31
CA PRO A 40 -7.97 -22.63 -11.74
C PRO A 40 -8.77 -23.81 -11.16
N GLY A 41 -8.16 -25.01 -11.05
CA GLY A 41 -8.85 -26.20 -10.53
C GLY A 41 -9.32 -26.06 -9.08
N LEU A 42 -8.48 -25.44 -8.24
CA LEU A 42 -8.75 -25.28 -6.82
C LEU A 42 -9.47 -23.96 -6.48
N ARG A 43 -9.78 -23.10 -7.47
CA ARG A 43 -10.31 -21.74 -7.25
C ARG A 43 -11.65 -21.74 -6.50
N ASN A 44 -12.58 -22.63 -6.88
CA ASN A 44 -13.90 -22.71 -6.25
C ASN A 44 -13.79 -23.18 -4.80
N ALA A 45 -13.10 -24.31 -4.58
CA ALA A 45 -12.88 -24.83 -3.24
C ALA A 45 -12.11 -23.84 -2.36
N ALA A 46 -11.08 -23.17 -2.88
CA ALA A 46 -10.38 -22.12 -2.12
C ALA A 46 -11.33 -20.98 -1.74
N GLY A 47 -12.17 -20.49 -2.66
CA GLY A 47 -13.15 -19.44 -2.37
C GLY A 47 -14.08 -19.81 -1.21
N GLU A 48 -14.63 -21.03 -1.22
CA GLU A 48 -15.49 -21.55 -0.14
C GLU A 48 -14.71 -21.74 1.17
N TRP A 49 -13.47 -22.23 1.09
CA TRP A 49 -12.59 -22.39 2.25
C TRP A 49 -12.35 -21.07 2.98
N PHE A 50 -12.15 -19.99 2.23
CA PHE A 50 -12.02 -18.65 2.81
C PHE A 50 -13.36 -18.10 3.30
N ALA A 51 -14.44 -18.27 2.55
CA ALA A 51 -15.77 -17.75 2.91
C ALA A 51 -16.32 -18.39 4.21
N GLU A 52 -16.09 -19.69 4.40
CA GLU A 52 -16.53 -20.44 5.58
C GLU A 52 -15.55 -20.33 6.77
N GLY A 53 -14.47 -19.55 6.64
CA GLY A 53 -13.51 -19.30 7.72
C GLY A 53 -12.61 -20.48 8.08
N TRP A 54 -12.47 -21.48 7.20
CA TRP A 54 -11.68 -22.67 7.48
C TRP A 54 -10.19 -22.38 7.72
N HIS A 55 -9.68 -21.28 7.18
CA HIS A 55 -8.34 -20.78 7.45
C HIS A 55 -8.07 -20.41 8.91
N TRP A 56 -9.12 -20.08 9.68
CA TRP A 56 -9.05 -19.88 11.13
C TRP A 56 -9.49 -21.11 11.93
N ARG A 57 -10.45 -21.88 11.40
CA ARG A 57 -11.01 -23.07 12.08
C ARG A 57 -10.09 -24.29 12.00
N SER A 58 -9.28 -24.39 10.94
CA SER A 58 -8.36 -25.51 10.73
C SER A 58 -7.05 -25.31 11.49
N ASP A 59 -6.57 -26.38 12.10
CA ASP A 59 -5.25 -26.42 12.73
C ASP A 59 -4.09 -26.53 11.73
N LEU A 60 -4.37 -26.61 10.42
CA LEU A 60 -3.36 -26.85 9.37
C LEU A 60 -2.24 -25.80 9.42
N SER A 61 -2.60 -24.51 9.43
CA SER A 61 -1.65 -23.40 9.50
C SER A 61 -0.76 -23.47 10.74
N ARG A 62 -1.35 -23.80 11.89
CA ARG A 62 -0.64 -23.95 13.17
C ARG A 62 0.34 -25.13 13.13
N ARG A 63 -0.08 -26.28 12.61
CA ARG A 63 0.77 -27.47 12.46
C ARG A 63 1.93 -27.22 11.50
N LEU A 64 1.69 -26.48 10.41
CA LEU A 64 2.72 -26.13 9.45
C LEU A 64 3.76 -25.15 10.01
N LEU A 65 3.32 -24.11 10.72
CA LEU A 65 4.24 -23.17 11.37
C LEU A 65 5.07 -23.85 12.47
N GLY A 66 4.48 -24.80 13.21
CA GLY A 66 5.18 -25.62 14.20
C GLY A 66 6.14 -26.66 13.59
N ASN A 67 5.98 -26.97 12.30
CA ASN A 67 6.85 -27.86 11.53
C ASN A 67 7.50 -27.11 10.36
N SER A 68 7.88 -25.84 10.58
CA SER A 68 8.53 -24.94 9.60
C SER A 68 9.95 -25.41 9.24
N GLY A 69 10.04 -26.65 8.76
CA GLY A 69 11.24 -27.26 8.24
C GLY A 69 11.49 -26.91 6.78
N THR A 70 12.66 -27.28 6.30
CA THR A 70 13.11 -26.94 4.94
C THR A 70 12.53 -27.84 3.84
N ARG A 71 11.36 -28.45 4.06
CA ARG A 71 10.76 -29.47 3.20
C ARG A 71 9.27 -29.31 2.99
N PHE A 72 8.73 -29.99 1.99
CA PHE A 72 7.29 -30.26 1.88
C PHE A 72 6.88 -31.36 2.87
N LEU A 73 5.72 -31.18 3.49
CA LEU A 73 5.07 -32.12 4.39
C LEU A 73 3.77 -32.58 3.76
N GLN A 74 3.57 -33.89 3.70
CA GLN A 74 2.29 -34.44 3.26
C GLN A 74 1.22 -34.26 4.35
N TYR A 75 -0.04 -34.19 3.94
CA TYR A 75 -1.18 -34.09 4.86
C TYR A 75 -1.17 -35.21 5.91
N THR A 76 -0.78 -36.43 5.53
CA THR A 76 -0.64 -37.60 6.42
C THR A 76 0.55 -37.55 7.36
N GLU A 77 1.52 -36.67 7.12
CA GLU A 77 2.60 -36.39 8.07
C GLU A 77 2.16 -35.35 9.11
N LEU A 78 1.12 -34.57 8.79
CA LEU A 78 0.57 -33.55 9.67
C LEU A 78 -0.59 -34.07 10.51
N TYR A 79 -1.34 -35.04 10.00
CA TYR A 79 -2.50 -35.65 10.66
C TYR A 79 -2.40 -37.17 10.62
N THR A 80 -2.60 -37.82 11.77
CA THR A 80 -2.74 -39.28 11.82
C THR A 80 -4.08 -39.71 11.20
N ARG A 81 -4.23 -41.00 10.85
CA ARG A 81 -5.50 -41.51 10.33
C ARG A 81 -6.67 -41.32 11.30
N GLU A 82 -6.42 -41.43 12.60
CA GLU A 82 -7.42 -41.23 13.64
C GLU A 82 -7.83 -39.76 13.75
N GLU A 83 -6.85 -38.84 13.68
CA GLU A 83 -7.14 -37.41 13.65
C GLU A 83 -7.89 -37.02 12.38
N MET A 84 -7.53 -37.55 11.21
CA MET A 84 -8.26 -37.29 9.97
C MET A 84 -9.71 -37.79 10.03
N ALA A 85 -9.98 -38.86 10.78
CA ALA A 85 -11.33 -39.41 10.93
C ALA A 85 -12.26 -38.48 11.74
N THR A 86 -11.70 -37.64 12.61
CA THR A 86 -12.46 -36.76 13.51
C THR A 86 -12.27 -35.27 13.22
N ASP A 87 -11.28 -34.89 12.39
CA ASP A 87 -11.02 -33.51 11.99
C ASP A 87 -12.19 -32.95 11.15
N PRO A 88 -12.91 -31.91 11.64
CA PRO A 88 -14.00 -31.29 10.89
C PRO A 88 -13.53 -30.74 9.54
N HIS A 89 -12.30 -30.21 9.46
CA HIS A 89 -11.77 -29.70 8.19
C HIS A 89 -11.61 -30.83 7.16
N HIS A 90 -11.10 -31.99 7.56
CA HIS A 90 -11.03 -33.15 6.69
C HIS A 90 -12.40 -33.73 6.31
N GLN A 91 -13.30 -33.91 7.28
CA GLN A 91 -14.58 -34.61 7.07
C GLN A 91 -15.67 -33.74 6.43
N GLU A 92 -15.79 -32.48 6.84
CA GLU A 92 -16.88 -31.60 6.41
C GLU A 92 -16.50 -30.75 5.20
N PHE A 93 -15.20 -30.47 5.01
CA PHE A 93 -14.74 -29.60 3.93
C PHE A 93 -14.00 -30.35 2.82
N LEU A 94 -12.89 -31.03 3.14
CA LEU A 94 -12.03 -31.65 2.13
C LEU A 94 -12.72 -32.86 1.45
N ARG A 95 -13.16 -33.85 2.22
CA ARG A 95 -13.75 -35.09 1.66
C ARG A 95 -14.97 -34.87 0.76
N PRO A 96 -15.96 -34.03 1.11
CA PRO A 96 -17.13 -33.80 0.26
C PRO A 96 -16.79 -33.17 -1.09
N ARG A 97 -15.61 -32.54 -1.20
CA ARG A 97 -15.09 -31.90 -2.41
C ARG A 97 -14.07 -32.78 -3.14
N ASP A 98 -13.99 -34.06 -2.78
CA ASP A 98 -12.99 -35.00 -3.29
C ASP A 98 -11.56 -34.49 -3.10
N LEU A 99 -11.29 -33.78 -2.00
CA LEU A 99 -9.96 -33.33 -1.57
C LEU A 99 -9.52 -34.12 -0.34
N GLY A 100 -8.22 -34.14 -0.06
CA GLY A 100 -7.68 -34.77 1.15
C GLY A 100 -6.26 -35.30 1.03
N TRP A 101 -5.72 -35.36 -0.18
CA TRP A 101 -4.29 -35.54 -0.39
C TRP A 101 -3.63 -34.22 -0.69
N GLY A 102 -2.51 -33.93 -0.04
CA GLY A 102 -1.77 -32.71 -0.32
C GLY A 102 -0.39 -32.69 0.28
N ALA A 103 0.44 -31.81 -0.24
CA ALA A 103 1.76 -31.49 0.26
C ALA A 103 1.89 -29.98 0.46
N TYR A 104 2.51 -29.58 1.56
CA TYR A 104 2.56 -28.20 2.01
C TYR A 104 3.99 -27.83 2.39
N SER A 105 4.43 -26.62 2.08
CA SER A 105 5.68 -26.07 2.60
C SER A 105 5.50 -24.60 2.92
N VAL A 106 6.19 -24.12 3.95
CA VAL A 106 6.18 -22.70 4.32
C VAL A 106 7.54 -22.08 3.98
N VAL A 107 7.50 -20.86 3.49
CA VAL A 107 8.66 -20.01 3.22
C VAL A 107 8.47 -18.70 3.95
N ASP A 108 9.47 -18.24 4.68
CA ASP A 108 9.42 -16.93 5.33
C ASP A 108 9.58 -15.82 4.29
N LEU A 109 8.63 -14.87 4.29
CA LEU A 109 8.73 -13.66 3.50
C LEU A 109 9.55 -12.60 4.25
N PRO A 110 10.24 -11.68 3.53
CA PRO A 110 10.96 -10.58 4.16
C PRO A 110 10.09 -9.70 5.08
N ALA A 111 8.78 -9.67 4.83
CA ALA A 111 7.80 -8.94 5.63
C ALA A 111 7.51 -9.58 7.02
N GLY A 112 8.08 -10.75 7.32
CA GLY A 112 7.86 -11.49 8.58
C GLY A 112 6.66 -12.43 8.57
N GLU A 113 5.91 -12.49 7.46
CA GLU A 113 4.79 -13.42 7.26
C GLU A 113 5.29 -14.74 6.64
N GLY A 114 4.64 -15.85 6.98
CA GLY A 114 4.89 -17.13 6.30
C GLY A 114 4.11 -17.20 5.00
N LEU A 115 4.70 -17.76 3.95
CA LEU A 115 4.01 -18.08 2.70
C LEU A 115 3.89 -19.59 2.56
N MET A 116 2.67 -20.11 2.66
CA MET A 116 2.36 -21.51 2.41
C MET A 116 2.24 -21.77 0.92
N PHE A 117 3.05 -22.69 0.41
CA PHE A 117 2.84 -23.38 -0.85
C PHE A 117 2.07 -24.65 -0.57
N SER A 118 0.96 -24.88 -1.29
CA SER A 118 0.23 -26.13 -1.23
C SER A 118 0.03 -26.73 -2.61
N VAL A 119 0.17 -28.05 -2.69
CA VAL A 119 -0.29 -28.86 -3.83
C VAL A 119 -1.32 -29.83 -3.28
N GLN A 120 -2.55 -29.75 -3.77
CA GLN A 120 -3.67 -30.57 -3.35
C GLN A 120 -4.08 -31.47 -4.50
N ARG A 121 -4.23 -32.76 -4.22
CA ARG A 121 -4.63 -33.78 -5.19
C ARG A 121 -5.97 -34.36 -4.76
N GLN A 122 -6.79 -34.63 -5.77
CA GLN A 122 -8.09 -35.25 -5.64
C GLN A 122 -8.00 -36.59 -4.88
N LEU A 123 -8.92 -36.84 -3.93
CA LEU A 123 -8.90 -38.01 -3.05
C LEU A 123 -9.04 -39.31 -3.85
N SER A 124 -9.94 -39.33 -4.83
CA SER A 124 -10.16 -40.44 -5.77
C SER A 124 -8.94 -40.84 -6.60
N ARG A 125 -7.93 -39.96 -6.72
CA ARG A 125 -6.67 -40.22 -7.44
C ARG A 125 -5.57 -40.79 -6.56
N GLY A 126 -5.79 -40.91 -5.25
CA GLY A 126 -4.80 -41.38 -4.30
C GLY A 126 -3.73 -40.33 -3.94
N PRO A 127 -2.84 -40.67 -2.99
CA PRO A 127 -1.81 -39.75 -2.49
C PRO A 127 -0.79 -39.38 -3.57
N LEU A 128 -0.01 -38.33 -3.32
CA LEU A 128 1.18 -38.04 -4.11
C LEU A 128 2.20 -39.16 -3.90
N ASP A 129 2.79 -39.65 -4.99
CA ASP A 129 3.78 -40.73 -4.90
C ASP A 129 5.17 -40.22 -4.45
N SER A 130 6.07 -41.15 -4.15
CA SER A 130 7.42 -40.80 -3.65
C SER A 130 8.30 -40.07 -4.66
N GLU A 131 8.03 -40.18 -5.96
CA GLU A 131 8.77 -39.45 -7.00
C GLU A 131 8.28 -38.00 -7.07
N GLN A 132 6.97 -37.79 -7.05
CA GLN A 132 6.32 -36.49 -6.99
C GLN A 132 6.73 -35.71 -5.74
N ILE A 133 6.75 -36.36 -4.56
CA ILE A 133 7.23 -35.72 -3.33
C ILE A 133 8.71 -35.36 -3.45
N ARG A 134 9.56 -36.25 -3.97
CA ARG A 134 10.98 -35.92 -4.21
C ARG A 134 11.11 -34.70 -5.10
N PHE A 135 10.36 -34.63 -6.18
CA PHE A 135 10.38 -33.50 -7.09
C PHE A 135 9.96 -32.19 -6.39
N LEU A 136 8.92 -32.21 -5.56
CA LEU A 136 8.54 -31.06 -4.72
C LEU A 136 9.68 -30.62 -3.79
N GLN A 137 10.40 -31.57 -3.17
CA GLN A 137 11.55 -31.23 -2.34
C GLN A 137 12.66 -30.54 -3.13
N HIS A 138 12.95 -31.01 -4.35
CA HIS A 138 13.93 -30.36 -5.23
C HIS A 138 13.47 -28.98 -5.71
N LEU A 139 12.16 -28.80 -5.91
CA LEU A 139 11.59 -27.54 -6.37
C LEU A 139 11.52 -26.49 -5.25
N ARG A 140 11.35 -26.90 -3.98
CA ARG A 140 11.21 -26.03 -2.82
C ARG A 140 12.24 -24.88 -2.75
N PRO A 141 13.57 -25.11 -2.82
CA PRO A 141 14.54 -24.01 -2.74
C PRO A 141 14.37 -22.99 -3.87
N HIS A 142 13.91 -23.42 -5.04
CA HIS A 142 13.63 -22.52 -6.16
C HIS A 142 12.34 -21.70 -5.93
N LEU A 143 11.31 -22.31 -5.36
CA LEU A 143 10.07 -21.62 -4.96
C LEU A 143 10.35 -20.58 -3.87
N ALA A 144 11.12 -20.95 -2.85
CA ALA A 144 11.52 -20.03 -1.79
C ALA A 144 12.30 -18.84 -2.34
N ARG A 145 13.30 -19.11 -3.18
CA ARG A 145 14.07 -18.06 -3.85
C ARG A 145 13.19 -17.18 -4.74
N ALA A 146 12.24 -17.75 -5.49
CA ALA A 146 11.31 -17.00 -6.32
C ALA A 146 10.41 -16.08 -5.49
N ALA A 147 9.89 -16.57 -4.36
CA ALA A 147 9.11 -15.76 -3.42
C ALA A 147 9.93 -14.59 -2.86
N THR A 148 11.16 -14.84 -2.38
CA THR A 148 12.06 -13.78 -1.88
C THR A 148 12.39 -12.75 -2.94
N ILE A 149 12.69 -13.18 -4.18
CA ILE A 149 12.97 -12.26 -5.30
C ILE A 149 11.72 -11.43 -5.62
N THR A 150 10.54 -12.05 -5.66
CA THR A 150 9.27 -11.36 -5.94
C THR A 150 8.98 -10.31 -4.87
N ALA A 151 9.16 -10.64 -3.58
CA ALA A 151 9.02 -9.69 -2.48
C ALA A 151 9.97 -8.50 -2.63
N ARG A 152 11.26 -8.75 -2.89
CA ARG A 152 12.28 -7.69 -3.05
C ARG A 152 12.00 -6.79 -4.24
N MET A 153 11.60 -7.35 -5.38
CA MET A 153 11.22 -6.55 -6.56
C MET A 153 9.99 -5.69 -6.29
N GLY A 154 9.00 -6.24 -5.58
CA GLY A 154 7.81 -5.49 -5.15
C GLY A 154 8.18 -4.32 -4.25
N LEU A 155 9.04 -4.53 -3.25
CA LEU A 155 9.54 -3.46 -2.38
C LEU A 155 10.28 -2.38 -3.18
N GLY A 156 11.21 -2.75 -4.06
CA GLY A 156 11.91 -1.77 -4.92
C GLY A 156 11.00 -1.07 -5.95
N GLN A 157 9.82 -1.62 -6.25
CA GLN A 157 8.81 -0.92 -7.05
C GLN A 157 8.05 0.11 -6.20
N LEU A 158 7.71 -0.24 -4.95
CA LEU A 158 7.10 0.69 -4.00
C LEU A 158 8.04 1.87 -3.69
N ASP A 159 9.34 1.61 -3.49
CA ASP A 159 10.35 2.65 -3.25
C ASP A 159 10.40 3.64 -4.42
N ARG A 160 10.45 3.16 -5.67
CA ARG A 160 10.42 4.02 -6.87
C ARG A 160 9.12 4.83 -6.98
N GLN A 161 7.98 4.28 -6.58
CA GLN A 161 6.72 5.03 -6.56
C GLN A 161 6.75 6.13 -5.51
N LEU A 162 7.36 5.88 -4.35
CA LEU A 162 7.54 6.86 -3.29
C LEU A 162 8.54 7.95 -3.65
N GLU A 163 9.60 7.63 -4.40
CA GLU A 163 10.55 8.62 -4.96
C GLU A 163 9.83 9.62 -5.85
N LEU A 164 8.90 9.19 -6.70
CA LEU A 164 8.10 10.11 -7.53
C LEU A 164 7.20 11.04 -6.70
N LEU A 165 6.73 10.59 -5.54
CA LEU A 165 5.97 11.45 -4.62
C LEU A 165 6.89 12.42 -3.86
N GLU A 166 8.12 12.00 -3.54
CA GLU A 166 9.15 12.87 -2.97
C GLU A 166 9.52 14.00 -3.95
N GLU A 167 9.61 13.73 -5.26
CA GLU A 167 9.90 14.74 -6.29
C GLU A 167 8.87 15.89 -6.34
N ILE A 168 7.67 15.68 -5.80
CA ILE A 168 6.61 16.69 -5.69
C ILE A 168 6.36 17.14 -4.24
N ASP A 169 7.32 16.93 -3.34
CA ASP A 169 7.25 17.29 -1.91
C ASP A 169 6.02 16.70 -1.20
N LEU A 170 5.58 15.51 -1.61
CA LEU A 170 4.38 14.86 -1.07
C LEU A 170 4.78 13.74 -0.11
N PRO A 171 4.65 13.92 1.23
CA PRO A 171 5.02 12.89 2.20
C PRO A 171 4.09 11.69 2.09
N ALA A 172 4.67 10.51 1.91
CA ALA A 172 3.91 9.29 1.72
C ALA A 172 4.58 8.07 2.36
N ALA A 173 3.74 7.15 2.83
CA ALA A 173 4.15 5.84 3.34
C ALA A 173 3.24 4.73 2.80
N VAL A 174 3.83 3.60 2.47
CA VAL A 174 3.10 2.36 2.18
C VAL A 174 2.87 1.63 3.49
N LEU A 175 1.60 1.36 3.80
CA LEU A 175 1.18 0.72 5.03
C LEU A 175 0.72 -0.71 4.76
N GLY A 176 1.10 -1.61 5.67
CA GLY A 176 0.58 -2.96 5.81
C GLY A 176 -0.40 -3.06 6.98
N LEU A 177 -0.74 -4.29 7.37
CA LEU A 177 -1.68 -4.55 8.46
C LEU A 177 -1.14 -4.02 9.80
N GLY A 178 -2.04 -3.65 10.71
CA GLY A 178 -1.67 -3.13 12.04
C GLY A 178 -0.86 -1.83 12.00
N GLY A 179 -0.87 -1.11 10.88
CA GLY A 179 -0.12 0.13 10.68
C GLY A 179 1.38 -0.09 10.45
N ARG A 180 1.83 -1.30 10.10
CA ARG A 180 3.23 -1.56 9.73
C ARG A 180 3.62 -0.68 8.55
N VAL A 181 4.73 0.05 8.64
CA VAL A 181 5.28 0.82 7.53
C VAL A 181 6.12 -0.13 6.68
N VAL A 182 5.67 -0.39 5.46
CA VAL A 182 6.36 -1.27 4.49
C VAL A 182 7.47 -0.51 3.78
N ALA A 183 7.19 0.74 3.43
CA ALA A 183 8.13 1.68 2.82
C ALA A 183 7.63 3.11 3.09
N ALA A 184 8.53 4.10 3.13
CA ALA A 184 8.18 5.51 3.30
C ALA A 184 9.21 6.40 2.62
N ASN A 185 8.78 7.54 2.10
CA ASN A 185 9.71 8.53 1.55
C ASN A 185 10.34 9.39 2.66
N ALA A 186 11.41 10.11 2.32
CA ALA A 186 12.17 10.89 3.29
C ALA A 186 11.32 12.01 3.91
N ALA A 187 10.45 12.63 3.10
CA ALA A 187 9.50 13.62 3.56
C ALA A 187 8.56 13.06 4.65
N PHE A 188 8.06 11.83 4.52
CA PHE A 188 7.21 11.21 5.55
C PHE A 188 7.99 10.93 6.83
N LEU A 189 9.20 10.36 6.72
CA LEU A 189 10.02 10.02 7.87
C LEU A 189 10.45 11.26 8.68
N ALA A 190 10.71 12.37 8.01
CA ALA A 190 11.18 13.62 8.64
C ALA A 190 10.19 14.21 9.66
N ARG A 191 8.90 13.94 9.55
CA ARG A 191 7.85 14.53 10.42
C ARG A 191 7.43 13.62 11.58
N ARG A 192 8.15 12.50 11.76
CA ARG A 192 8.05 11.58 12.90
C ARG A 192 6.65 10.98 13.09
N GLU A 193 5.90 10.80 12.01
CA GLU A 193 4.67 10.02 12.00
C GLU A 193 4.91 8.50 11.96
N ALA A 194 6.16 8.08 12.12
CA ALA A 194 6.53 6.68 12.36
C ALA A 194 7.08 6.53 13.78
N ALA A 195 6.75 5.41 14.43
CA ALA A 195 7.26 5.03 15.74
C ALA A 195 8.79 4.88 15.72
N GLU A 196 9.41 4.80 16.90
CA GLU A 196 10.86 4.56 17.02
C GLU A 196 11.28 3.37 16.13
N GLY A 197 12.21 3.61 15.20
CA GLY A 197 12.67 2.63 14.21
C GLY A 197 11.96 2.68 12.84
N GLY A 198 10.92 3.48 12.66
CA GLY A 198 10.24 3.65 11.38
C GLY A 198 9.31 2.49 10.99
N GLU A 199 9.07 1.53 11.90
CA GLU A 199 8.43 0.26 11.58
C GLU A 199 6.89 0.31 11.61
N ARG A 200 6.31 1.29 12.31
CA ARG A 200 4.87 1.43 12.49
C ARG A 200 4.44 2.88 12.40
N LEU A 201 3.22 3.10 11.90
CA LEU A 201 2.56 4.39 11.91
C LEU A 201 2.34 4.85 13.36
N ALA A 202 2.81 6.04 13.69
CA ALA A 202 2.61 6.70 14.97
C ALA A 202 2.04 8.10 14.70
N LEU A 203 0.73 8.24 14.87
CA LEU A 203 0.10 9.55 14.74
C LEU A 203 -0.07 10.22 16.11
N PRO A 204 0.14 11.54 16.19
CA PRO A 204 -0.11 12.31 17.42
C PRO A 204 -1.57 12.29 17.86
N ASP A 205 -2.48 12.23 16.89
CA ASP A 205 -3.90 12.08 17.14
C ASP A 205 -4.25 10.59 17.18
N GLU A 206 -4.40 10.05 18.38
CA GLU A 206 -4.73 8.63 18.60
C GLU A 206 -6.10 8.24 18.04
N ALA A 207 -7.07 9.17 17.98
CA ALA A 207 -8.37 8.88 17.41
C ALA A 207 -8.26 8.67 15.90
N VAL A 208 -7.52 9.53 15.21
CA VAL A 208 -7.22 9.37 13.78
C VAL A 208 -6.38 8.11 13.53
N GLY A 209 -5.38 7.85 14.38
CA GLY A 209 -4.60 6.60 14.31
C GLY A 209 -5.48 5.35 14.35
N ARG A 210 -6.42 5.27 15.29
CA ARG A 210 -7.39 4.16 15.38
C ARG A 210 -8.28 4.05 14.15
N GLN A 211 -8.73 5.17 13.59
CA GLN A 211 -9.55 5.17 12.38
C GLN A 211 -8.78 4.63 11.16
N ILE A 212 -7.50 4.98 11.02
CA ILE A 212 -6.64 4.46 9.94
C ILE A 212 -6.40 2.96 10.13
N LEU A 213 -6.14 2.49 11.35
CA LEU A 213 -5.99 1.05 11.62
C LEU A 213 -7.25 0.26 11.26
N ALA A 214 -8.43 0.77 11.64
CA ALA A 214 -9.70 0.16 11.25
C ALA A 214 -9.94 0.17 9.73
N ALA A 215 -9.51 1.24 9.04
CA ALA A 215 -9.57 1.30 7.58
C ALA A 215 -8.64 0.26 6.93
N LEU A 216 -7.42 0.07 7.45
CA LEU A 216 -6.48 -0.96 7.00
C LEU A 216 -7.04 -2.37 7.22
N GLU A 217 -7.70 -2.63 8.35
CA GLU A 217 -8.40 -3.90 8.60
C GLU A 217 -9.54 -4.14 7.61
N ALA A 218 -10.34 -3.12 7.30
CA ALA A 218 -11.39 -3.21 6.29
C ALA A 218 -10.82 -3.49 4.90
N ILE A 219 -9.75 -2.79 4.51
CA ILE A 219 -9.04 -3.00 3.25
C ILE A 219 -8.49 -4.43 3.19
N ALA A 220 -7.89 -4.95 4.27
CA ALA A 220 -7.39 -6.32 4.38
C ALA A 220 -8.53 -7.37 4.32
N ALA A 221 -9.74 -7.02 4.71
CA ALA A 221 -10.94 -7.85 4.58
C ALA A 221 -11.69 -7.69 3.24
N SER A 222 -11.06 -7.08 2.22
CA SER A 222 -11.66 -6.82 0.89
C SER A 222 -12.91 -5.95 0.94
N ARG A 223 -13.06 -5.14 1.98
CA ARG A 223 -14.17 -4.19 2.12
C ARG A 223 -13.64 -2.80 1.83
N LEU A 224 -14.35 -2.05 0.99
CA LEU A 224 -14.02 -0.64 0.81
C LEU A 224 -14.44 0.12 2.08
N PRO A 225 -13.50 0.76 2.81
CA PRO A 225 -13.85 1.46 4.02
C PRO A 225 -14.66 2.72 3.70
N PRO A 226 -15.56 3.15 4.60
CA PRO A 226 -16.37 4.36 4.40
C PRO A 226 -15.52 5.64 4.49
N LEU A 227 -14.36 5.59 5.15
CA LEU A 227 -13.47 6.73 5.34
C LEU A 227 -12.06 6.41 4.81
N LEU A 228 -11.60 7.24 3.88
CA LEU A 228 -10.24 7.19 3.30
C LEU A 228 -9.53 8.54 3.41
N SER A 229 -10.13 9.51 4.08
CA SER A 229 -9.54 10.83 4.31
C SER A 229 -9.78 11.25 5.75
N PHE A 230 -8.73 11.66 6.44
CA PHE A 230 -8.74 11.95 7.86
C PHE A 230 -8.18 13.35 8.08
N ALA A 231 -8.90 14.19 8.81
CA ALA A 231 -8.45 15.54 9.13
C ALA A 231 -7.78 15.53 10.51
N ILE A 232 -6.61 16.15 10.60
CA ILE A 232 -5.92 16.44 11.86
C ILE A 232 -5.98 17.94 12.08
N ALA A 233 -6.54 18.34 13.23
CA ALA A 233 -6.60 19.72 13.65
C ALA A 233 -5.20 20.27 13.96
N PRO A 234 -4.97 21.58 13.79
CA PRO A 234 -3.70 22.19 14.17
C PRO A 234 -3.50 22.08 15.68
N ALA A 235 -2.27 21.75 16.11
CA ALA A 235 -1.93 21.60 17.52
C ALA A 235 -0.52 22.11 17.81
N GLY A 236 -0.40 23.15 18.64
CA GLY A 236 0.87 23.82 18.91
C GLY A 236 1.48 24.40 17.64
N SER A 237 2.69 23.97 17.28
CA SER A 237 3.39 24.35 16.05
C SER A 237 3.04 23.48 14.83
N ARG A 238 2.18 22.46 14.98
CA ARG A 238 1.80 21.56 13.88
C ARG A 238 0.65 22.19 13.07
N PRO A 239 0.79 22.30 11.73
CA PRO A 239 -0.30 22.80 10.89
C PRO A 239 -1.48 21.83 10.86
N ALA A 240 -2.64 22.31 10.40
CA ALA A 240 -3.76 21.42 10.08
C ALA A 240 -3.35 20.50 8.92
N MET A 241 -3.80 19.26 8.92
CA MET A 241 -3.41 18.27 7.89
C MET A 241 -4.59 17.42 7.45
N ILE A 242 -4.52 16.93 6.21
CA ILE A 242 -5.39 15.92 5.66
C ILE A 242 -4.53 14.72 5.31
N LEU A 243 -4.89 13.56 5.87
CA LEU A 243 -4.28 12.29 5.56
C LEU A 243 -5.21 11.56 4.60
N ARG A 244 -4.69 11.06 3.48
CA ARG A 244 -5.46 10.29 2.52
C ARG A 244 -4.88 8.89 2.40
N LEU A 245 -5.74 7.90 2.60
CA LEU A 245 -5.40 6.50 2.44
C LEU A 245 -5.88 6.04 1.05
N LEU A 246 -4.96 5.51 0.24
CA LEU A 246 -5.23 5.00 -1.10
C LEU A 246 -5.02 3.48 -1.09
N PRO A 247 -6.08 2.67 -1.14
CA PRO A 247 -5.95 1.22 -1.20
C PRO A 247 -5.17 0.78 -2.45
N LEU A 248 -4.19 -0.11 -2.27
CA LEU A 248 -3.50 -0.75 -3.39
C LEU A 248 -4.41 -1.82 -4.00
N ARG A 249 -4.34 -1.98 -5.33
CA ARG A 249 -5.04 -3.08 -6.01
C ARG A 249 -4.40 -4.39 -5.59
N ARG A 250 -5.21 -5.38 -5.25
CA ARG A 250 -4.72 -6.71 -4.90
C ARG A 250 -4.21 -7.43 -6.14
N GLY A 251 -2.91 -7.61 -6.22
CA GLY A 251 -2.24 -8.45 -7.18
C GLY A 251 -1.30 -9.44 -6.48
N ALA A 252 -0.61 -10.23 -7.30
CA ALA A 252 0.34 -11.19 -6.79
C ALA A 252 1.51 -10.50 -6.04
N GLN A 253 1.88 -9.26 -6.39
CA GLN A 253 2.98 -8.54 -5.74
C GLN A 253 2.68 -8.14 -4.30
N GLU A 254 1.47 -7.64 -4.04
CA GLU A 254 1.02 -7.16 -2.72
C GLU A 254 1.00 -8.28 -1.68
N LEU A 255 0.75 -9.51 -2.14
CA LEU A 255 0.84 -10.73 -1.32
C LEU A 255 2.25 -10.95 -0.78
N PHE A 256 3.30 -10.70 -1.57
CA PHE A 256 4.68 -10.92 -1.16
C PHE A 256 5.28 -9.77 -0.32
N THR A 257 4.76 -8.55 -0.46
CA THR A 257 5.25 -7.37 0.28
C THR A 257 4.49 -7.10 1.57
N GLY A 258 3.24 -7.56 1.65
CA GLY A 258 2.33 -7.25 2.75
C GLY A 258 1.79 -5.81 2.71
N ALA A 259 1.95 -5.10 1.59
CA ALA A 259 1.41 -3.76 1.39
C ALA A 259 -0.13 -3.79 1.21
N LEU A 260 -0.82 -2.80 1.79
CA LEU A 260 -2.27 -2.66 1.72
C LEU A 260 -2.70 -1.33 1.10
N ALA A 261 -2.03 -0.24 1.48
CA ALA A 261 -2.44 1.09 1.07
C ALA A 261 -1.25 2.06 1.08
N VAL A 262 -1.38 3.15 0.33
CA VAL A 262 -0.50 4.32 0.42
C VAL A 262 -1.19 5.37 1.28
N LEU A 263 -0.54 5.80 2.35
CA LEU A 263 -0.93 6.96 3.13
C LEU A 263 -0.19 8.18 2.61
N VAL A 264 -0.93 9.20 2.20
CA VAL A 264 -0.42 10.49 1.75
C VAL A 264 -0.79 11.55 2.78
N LEU A 265 0.17 12.39 3.16
CA LEU A 265 -0.05 13.52 4.05
C LEU A 265 -0.09 14.82 3.25
N HIS A 266 -1.13 15.62 3.48
CA HIS A 266 -1.23 16.95 2.92
C HIS A 266 -1.39 17.96 4.05
N GLU A 267 -0.39 18.81 4.23
CA GLU A 267 -0.48 19.92 5.17
C GLU A 267 -1.29 21.06 4.55
N ILE A 268 -2.24 21.58 5.31
CA ILE A 268 -2.99 22.77 4.94
C ILE A 268 -2.09 23.97 5.29
N GLN A 269 -1.18 24.29 4.39
CA GLN A 269 -0.35 25.49 4.46
C GLN A 269 -0.92 26.60 3.58
N PRO A 270 -0.58 27.88 3.85
CA PRO A 270 -0.80 28.94 2.88
C PRO A 270 -0.16 28.56 1.53
N PRO A 271 -0.82 28.83 0.39
CA PRO A 271 -0.26 28.48 -0.90
C PRO A 271 1.12 29.14 -1.06
N PRO A 272 2.12 28.43 -1.63
CA PRO A 272 3.42 29.02 -1.87
C PRO A 272 3.28 30.23 -2.80
N LEU A 273 4.17 31.20 -2.70
CA LEU A 273 4.12 32.35 -3.59
C LEU A 273 4.59 31.94 -5.00
N PRO A 274 3.89 32.36 -6.07
CA PRO A 274 4.28 32.07 -7.44
C PRO A 274 5.66 32.65 -7.75
N GLU A 275 6.39 31.98 -8.64
CA GLU A 275 7.69 32.43 -9.10
C GLU A 275 7.61 33.78 -9.81
N ALA A 276 8.64 34.61 -9.63
CA ALA A 276 8.64 35.98 -10.15
C ALA A 276 8.72 35.96 -11.69
N THR A 277 9.52 35.05 -12.24
CA THR A 277 9.62 34.74 -13.66
C THR A 277 8.27 34.35 -14.23
N LEU A 278 7.56 33.40 -13.60
CA LEU A 278 6.23 32.98 -14.04
C LEU A 278 5.22 34.14 -14.10
N LEU A 279 5.19 34.99 -13.08
CA LEU A 279 4.31 36.17 -13.07
C LEU A 279 4.70 37.21 -14.13
N SER A 280 5.99 37.37 -14.40
CA SER A 280 6.50 38.22 -15.46
C SER A 280 6.12 37.68 -16.83
N ASP A 281 6.28 36.38 -17.06
CA ASP A 281 6.09 35.75 -18.37
C ASP A 281 4.60 35.64 -18.75
N LEU A 282 3.74 35.31 -17.78
CA LEU A 282 2.30 35.15 -18.03
C LEU A 282 1.55 36.48 -18.15
N PHE A 283 1.93 37.49 -17.35
CA PHE A 283 1.14 38.73 -17.20
C PHE A 283 1.96 39.99 -17.48
N GLY A 284 3.24 39.88 -17.83
CA GLY A 284 4.10 41.05 -18.06
C GLY A 284 4.30 41.91 -16.80
N LEU A 285 4.23 41.33 -15.60
CA LEU A 285 4.38 42.11 -14.36
C LEU A 285 5.83 42.57 -14.18
N THR A 286 6.01 43.84 -13.78
CA THR A 286 7.34 44.38 -13.45
C THR A 286 7.82 43.87 -12.08
N PRO A 287 9.13 43.95 -11.77
CA PRO A 287 9.65 43.56 -10.45
C PRO A 287 8.95 44.26 -9.27
N ALA A 288 8.54 45.52 -9.44
CA ALA A 288 7.78 46.25 -8.42
C ALA A 288 6.35 45.70 -8.25
N GLN A 289 5.69 45.39 -9.36
CA GLN A 289 4.35 44.79 -9.36
C GLN A 289 4.36 43.40 -8.74
N ILE A 290 5.38 42.59 -9.03
CA ILE A 290 5.57 41.26 -8.43
C ILE A 290 5.77 41.35 -6.91
N ARG A 291 6.56 42.34 -6.44
CA ARG A 291 6.73 42.57 -4.99
C ARG A 291 5.40 42.91 -4.32
N LEU A 292 4.61 43.81 -4.89
CA LEU A 292 3.29 44.15 -4.36
C LEU A 292 2.33 42.95 -4.38
N ALA A 293 2.23 42.25 -5.51
CA ALA A 293 1.41 41.04 -5.65
C ALA A 293 1.70 39.99 -4.57
N ARG A 294 2.98 39.72 -4.30
CA ARG A 294 3.41 38.76 -3.27
C ARG A 294 3.03 39.19 -1.86
N LEU A 295 3.14 40.48 -1.52
CA LEU A 295 2.69 41.00 -0.22
C LEU A 295 1.18 40.81 -0.03
N LEU A 296 0.40 41.07 -1.08
CA LEU A 296 -1.06 40.89 -1.05
C LEU A 296 -1.45 39.41 -0.89
N MET A 297 -0.73 38.49 -1.54
CA MET A 297 -0.92 37.04 -1.37
C MET A 297 -0.56 36.54 0.02
N GLN A 298 0.38 37.20 0.70
CA GLN A 298 0.70 36.95 2.11
C GLN A 298 -0.34 37.54 3.08
N GLY A 299 -1.44 38.11 2.57
CA GLY A 299 -2.50 38.69 3.37
C GLY A 299 -2.25 40.13 3.84
N HIS A 300 -1.20 40.81 3.36
CA HIS A 300 -0.98 42.21 3.70
C HIS A 300 -2.07 43.09 3.08
N SER A 301 -2.57 44.03 3.87
CA SER A 301 -3.36 45.15 3.38
C SER A 301 -2.47 46.16 2.65
N LEU A 302 -3.06 47.00 1.79
CA LEU A 302 -2.31 48.04 1.07
C LEU A 302 -1.52 48.99 2.00
N PRO A 303 -2.06 49.41 3.17
CA PRO A 303 -1.29 50.19 4.15
C PRO A 303 -0.08 49.43 4.72
N GLN A 304 -0.21 48.13 5.00
CA GLN A 304 0.90 47.31 5.48
C GLN A 304 1.96 47.13 4.39
N ALA A 305 1.54 46.93 3.13
CA ALA A 305 2.45 46.87 2.00
C ALA A 305 3.20 48.20 1.78
N ALA A 306 2.53 49.34 1.98
CA ALA A 306 3.16 50.67 1.91
C ALA A 306 4.27 50.81 2.98
N ALA A 307 3.96 50.42 4.22
CA ALA A 307 4.93 50.41 5.31
C ALA A 307 6.11 49.47 5.03
N ALA A 308 5.83 48.26 4.52
CA ALA A 308 6.87 47.27 4.23
C ALA A 308 7.79 47.65 3.06
N THR A 309 7.31 48.46 2.12
CA THR A 309 8.06 48.85 0.91
C THR A 309 8.65 50.26 0.98
N GLY A 310 8.27 51.06 1.97
CA GLY A 310 8.63 52.48 2.07
C GLY A 310 7.99 53.36 1.00
N LEU A 311 6.97 52.87 0.28
CA LEU A 311 6.29 53.59 -0.79
C LEU A 311 5.01 54.27 -0.31
N SER A 312 4.61 55.35 -0.98
CA SER A 312 3.33 56.01 -0.68
C SER A 312 2.14 55.12 -1.06
N ARG A 313 1.02 55.27 -0.33
CA ARG A 313 -0.23 54.55 -0.64
C ARG A 313 -0.72 54.81 -2.06
N GLU A 314 -0.58 56.04 -2.55
CA GLU A 314 -0.95 56.40 -3.92
C GLU A 314 -0.10 55.66 -4.96
N THR A 315 1.21 55.52 -4.71
CA THR A 315 2.09 54.74 -5.59
C THR A 315 1.65 53.29 -5.67
N LEU A 316 1.33 52.66 -4.53
CA LEU A 316 0.84 51.28 -4.50
C LEU A 316 -0.56 51.13 -5.10
N ARG A 317 -1.46 52.12 -4.96
CA ARG A 317 -2.77 52.11 -5.63
C ARG A 317 -2.61 52.09 -7.15
N THR A 318 -1.71 52.92 -7.69
CA THR A 318 -1.42 52.94 -9.13
C THR A 318 -0.81 51.62 -9.59
N GLN A 319 0.14 51.05 -8.83
CA GLN A 319 0.71 49.74 -9.15
C GLN A 319 -0.36 48.63 -9.12
N LEU A 320 -1.24 48.61 -8.11
CA LEU A 320 -2.31 47.63 -7.99
C LEU A 320 -3.31 47.71 -9.14
N ARG A 321 -3.70 48.92 -9.55
CA ARG A 321 -4.56 49.11 -10.73
C ARG A 321 -3.93 48.55 -11.99
N SER A 322 -2.65 48.79 -12.22
CA SER A 322 -1.94 48.22 -13.38
C SER A 322 -1.84 46.69 -13.29
N ILE A 323 -1.70 46.11 -12.09
CA ILE A 323 -1.75 44.66 -11.90
C ILE A 323 -3.13 44.10 -12.30
N PHE A 324 -4.21 44.74 -11.85
CA PHE A 324 -5.58 44.37 -12.21
C PHE A 324 -5.81 44.40 -13.73
N GLU A 325 -5.36 45.45 -14.41
CA GLU A 325 -5.45 45.57 -15.86
C GLU A 325 -4.66 44.45 -16.58
N LYS A 326 -3.43 44.16 -16.13
CA LYS A 326 -2.59 43.10 -16.72
C LYS A 326 -3.06 41.67 -16.42
N THR A 327 -3.79 41.47 -15.32
CA THR A 327 -4.25 40.14 -14.90
C THR A 327 -5.72 39.88 -15.25
N GLY A 328 -6.42 40.89 -15.76
CA GLY A 328 -7.87 40.80 -16.03
C GLY A 328 -8.70 40.64 -14.75
N THR A 329 -8.22 41.10 -13.61
CA THR A 329 -8.92 41.00 -12.32
C THR A 329 -9.42 42.38 -11.87
N GLY A 330 -10.48 42.43 -11.07
CA GLY A 330 -11.07 43.68 -10.58
C GLY A 330 -10.94 43.90 -9.08
N ARG A 331 -10.58 42.86 -8.32
CA ARG A 331 -10.50 42.89 -6.85
C ARG A 331 -9.28 42.13 -6.34
N GLN A 332 -8.78 42.54 -5.18
CA GLN A 332 -7.66 41.84 -4.52
C GLN A 332 -7.95 40.36 -4.29
N ALA A 333 -9.18 40.00 -3.91
CA ALA A 333 -9.57 38.60 -3.72
C ALA A 333 -9.52 37.78 -5.02
N GLU A 334 -9.89 38.39 -6.17
CA GLU A 334 -9.82 37.74 -7.49
C GLU A 334 -8.37 37.54 -7.93
N LEU A 335 -7.50 38.52 -7.69
CA LEU A 335 -6.06 38.43 -7.94
C LEU A 335 -5.42 37.31 -7.10
N VAL A 336 -5.72 37.27 -5.80
CA VAL A 336 -5.22 36.22 -4.90
C VAL A 336 -5.74 34.84 -5.35
N ALA A 337 -7.01 34.72 -5.72
CA ALA A 337 -7.57 33.46 -6.22
C ALA A 337 -6.92 33.02 -7.55
N LEU A 338 -6.64 33.94 -8.47
CA LEU A 338 -5.94 33.65 -9.72
C LEU A 338 -4.53 33.12 -9.44
N PHE A 339 -3.76 33.83 -8.61
CA PHE A 339 -2.38 33.44 -8.33
C PHE A 339 -2.27 32.16 -7.52
N SER A 340 -3.21 31.89 -6.59
CA SER A 340 -3.28 30.61 -5.86
C SER A 340 -3.60 29.41 -6.76
N ARG A 341 -4.09 29.61 -7.99
CA ARG A 341 -4.27 28.53 -8.96
C ARG A 341 -3.01 28.23 -9.76
N LEU A 342 -2.14 29.23 -9.95
CA LEU A 342 -0.86 29.08 -10.67
C LEU A 342 0.16 28.27 -9.85
N THR A 343 0.06 28.37 -8.52
CA THR A 343 0.97 27.71 -7.58
C THR A 343 0.73 26.21 -7.48
N LEU A 344 -0.40 25.71 -7.98
CA LEU A 344 -0.67 24.27 -8.13
C LEU A 344 0.16 23.62 -9.27
N TRP A 345 0.77 24.42 -10.16
CA TRP A 345 1.52 23.93 -11.33
C TRP A 345 3.04 24.12 -11.20
N THR A 346 3.48 25.01 -10.31
CA THR A 346 4.90 25.15 -9.99
C THR A 346 5.31 24.01 -9.07
N GLY A 347 5.81 22.92 -9.65
CA GLY A 347 6.46 21.83 -8.93
C GLY A 347 7.60 22.33 -8.03
N PRO A 348 8.04 21.52 -7.05
CA PRO A 348 8.83 22.02 -5.95
C PRO A 348 10.23 22.51 -6.34
N ARG A 349 10.73 23.43 -5.51
CA ARG A 349 12.02 24.09 -5.63
C ARG A 349 13.14 23.05 -5.53
N ARG A 350 13.89 22.85 -6.61
CA ARG A 350 15.26 22.30 -6.51
C ARG A 350 16.07 23.24 -5.61
N ARG A 351 16.46 22.77 -4.42
CA ARG A 351 17.53 23.39 -3.63
C ARG A 351 18.88 22.95 -4.17
#